data_AF-A0A7V8DGT1-F1
#
_entry.id   AF-A0A7V8DGT1-F1
#
_cell.length_a   1.000
_cell.length_b   1.000
_cell.length_c   1.000
_cell.angle_alpha   90.00
_cell.angle_beta   90.00
_cell.angle_gamma   90.00
#
_symmetry.space_group_name_H-M   'P 1'
#
loop_
_entity.id
_entity.type
_entity.pdbx_description
1 polymer ?
#
loop_
_entity_poly.entity_id
_entity_poly.type
_entity_poly.pdbx_seq_one_letter_code
_entity_poly.pdbx_strand_id
1 'polypeptide(L)' 'MVLVKEAAHLVAQYIRNNPVPATEVPALIRTTYEALVQAIQGSRSTPEKLLPAVPVRTRLFMSSV' A
#
# COMPACT_ATOMS: atom_id res chain seq x y z
N MET A 1 2.94 22.23 -1.86
CA MET A 1 4.34 21.92 -1.46
C MET A 1 4.48 20.74 -0.49
N VAL A 2 3.45 20.35 0.27
CA VAL A 2 3.56 19.25 1.27
C VAL A 2 3.81 17.87 0.64
N LEU A 3 3.21 17.59 -0.52
CA LEU A 3 3.22 16.26 -1.15
C LEU A 3 4.60 15.83 -1.69
N VAL A 4 5.36 16.79 -2.23
CA VAL A 4 6.72 16.54 -2.76
C VAL A 4 7.70 16.22 -1.62
N LYS A 5 7.55 16.87 -0.47
CA LYS A 5 8.37 16.61 0.72
C LYS A 5 8.19 15.18 1.22
N GLU A 6 6.94 14.69 1.22
CA GLU A 6 6.62 13.36 1.73
C GLU A 6 7.01 12.25 0.74
N ALA A 7 6.80 12.49 -0.55
CA ALA A 7 7.34 11.62 -1.59
C ALA A 7 8.86 11.50 -1.48
N ALA A 8 9.57 12.62 -1.29
CA ALA A 8 11.02 12.61 -1.12
C ALA A 8 11.46 11.84 0.13
N HIS A 9 10.73 11.97 1.25
CA HIS A 9 11.03 11.21 2.48
C HIS A 9 10.87 9.71 2.27
N LEU A 10 9.77 9.27 1.66
CA LEU A 10 9.50 7.86 1.36
C LEU A 10 10.54 7.27 0.43
N VAL A 11 10.86 7.95 -0.68
CA VAL A 11 11.86 7.49 -1.65
C VAL A 11 13.25 7.43 -1.01
N ALA A 12 13.63 8.42 -0.18
CA ALA A 12 14.90 8.39 0.53
C ALA A 12 15.01 7.21 1.49
N GLN A 13 13.95 6.90 2.23
CA GLN A 13 13.92 5.74 3.12
C GLN A 13 13.98 4.42 2.34
N TYR A 14 13.32 4.34 1.19
CA TYR A 14 13.36 3.17 0.31
C TYR A 14 14.76 2.92 -0.24
N ILE A 15 15.39 3.93 -0.85
CA ILE A 15 16.73 3.81 -1.45
C ILE A 15 17.81 3.51 -0.39
N ARG A 16 17.65 4.03 0.83
CA ARG A 16 18.59 3.74 1.94
C ARG A 16 18.69 2.24 2.25
N ASN A 17 17.61 1.49 2.08
CA ASN A 17 17.53 0.07 2.40
C ASN A 17 17.53 -0.84 1.16
N ASN A 18 17.42 -0.26 -0.05
CA ASN A 18 17.30 -1.00 -1.30
C ASN A 18 18.20 -0.35 -2.37
N PRO A 19 19.20 -1.06 -2.89
CA PRO A 19 20.02 -0.54 -3.98
C PRO A 19 19.15 -0.39 -5.24
N VAL A 20 18.95 0.86 -5.68
CA VAL A 20 18.22 1.20 -6.91
C VAL A 20 19.21 1.82 -7.90
N PRO A 21 19.22 1.40 -9.18
CA PRO A 21 20.02 2.04 -10.21
C PRO A 21 19.71 3.54 -10.31
N ALA A 22 20.73 4.39 -10.39
CA ALA A 22 20.54 5.85 -10.47
C ALA A 22 19.63 6.28 -11.64
N THR A 23 19.61 5.50 -12.71
CA THR A 23 18.75 5.71 -13.89
C THR A 23 17.26 5.48 -13.61
N GLU A 24 16.91 4.70 -12.59
CA GLU A 24 15.52 4.35 -12.24
C GLU A 24 14.93 5.28 -11.17
N VAL A 25 15.77 6.02 -10.45
CA VAL A 25 15.35 6.95 -9.39
C VAL A 25 14.34 8.00 -9.89
N PRO A 26 14.49 8.64 -11.06
CA PRO A 26 13.49 9.59 -11.56
C PRO A 26 12.12 8.96 -11.80
N ALA A 27 12.10 7.72 -12.30
CA ALA A 27 10.86 6.98 -12.54
C ALA A 27 10.18 6.62 -11.21
N LEU A 28 10.97 6.17 -10.22
CA LEU A 28 10.48 5.85 -8.87
C LEU A 28 9.85 7.07 -8.16
N ILE A 29 10.47 8.24 -8.28
CA ILE A 29 9.91 9.48 -7.69
C ILE A 29 8.57 9.82 -8.36
N ARG A 30 8.50 9.73 -9.69
CA ARG A 30 7.30 10.03 -10.45
C ARG A 30 6.14 9.09 -10.09
N THR A 31 6.36 7.78 -10.09
CA THR A 31 5.32 6.80 -9.77
C THR A 31 4.83 6.93 -8.32
N THR A 32 5.75 7.17 -7.38
CA THR A 32 5.40 7.42 -5.97
C THR A 32 4.53 8.68 -5.82
N TYR A 33 4.88 9.76 -6.52
CA TYR A 33 4.09 10.98 -6.52
C TYR A 33 2.69 10.75 -7.11
N GLU A 34 2.60 10.10 -8.27
CA GLU A 34 1.33 9.76 -8.92
C GLU A 34 0.42 8.93 -7.99
N ALA A 35 0.98 7.91 -7.31
CA ALA A 35 0.25 7.08 -6.36
C ALA A 35 -0.26 7.88 -5.15
N LEU A 36 0.55 8.79 -4.59
CA LEU A 36 0.12 9.66 -3.48
C LEU A 36 -0.98 10.63 -3.91
N VAL A 37 -0.88 11.19 -5.12
CA VAL A 37 -1.92 12.04 -5.69
C VAL A 37 -3.23 11.26 -5.85
N GLN A 38 -3.18 10.04 -6.38
CA GLN A 38 -4.36 9.16 -6.51
C GLN A 38 -4.96 8.78 -5.15
N ALA A 39 -4.13 8.54 -4.14
CA ALA A 39 -4.58 8.23 -2.79
C ALA A 39 -5.33 9.42 -2.16
N ILE A 40 -4.81 10.64 -2.33
CA ILE A 40 -5.41 11.87 -1.78
C ILE A 40 -6.67 12.29 -2.55
N GLN A 41 -6.69 12.11 -3.87
CA GLN A 41 -7.87 12.39 -4.69
C GLN A 41 -9.00 11.37 -4.47
N GLY A 42 -8.79 10.35 -3.63
CA GLY A 42 -9.78 9.35 -3.33
C GLY A 42 -10.03 8.47 -4.55
N SER A 43 -9.04 7.67 -4.94
CA SER A 43 -9.36 6.49 -5.74
C SER A 43 -10.35 5.64 -4.95
N ARG A 44 -11.59 5.57 -5.45
CA ARG A 44 -12.64 4.69 -4.94
C ARG A 44 -12.24 3.27 -5.27
N SER A 45 -11.23 2.75 -4.56
CA SER A 45 -10.90 1.34 -4.58
C SER A 45 -12.13 0.62 -4.05
N THR A 46 -12.81 -0.12 -4.91
CA THR A 46 -13.80 -1.09 -4.47
C THR A 46 -13.08 -1.97 -3.44
N PRO A 47 -13.57 -2.06 -2.19
CA PRO A 47 -12.90 -2.83 -1.16
C PRO A 47 -12.65 -4.22 -1.71
N GLU A 48 -11.37 -4.60 -1.82
CA GLU A 48 -11.00 -5.95 -2.21
C GLU A 48 -11.66 -6.88 -1.21
N LYS A 49 -12.53 -7.75 -1.73
CA LYS A 49 -13.36 -8.62 -0.91
C LYS A 49 -12.41 -9.50 -0.11
N LEU A 50 -12.28 -9.23 1.19
CA LEU A 50 -11.46 -10.02 2.09
C LEU A 50 -12.01 -11.44 2.11
N LEU A 51 -11.50 -12.29 1.21
CA LEU A 51 -11.72 -13.71 1.28
C LEU A 51 -10.85 -14.21 2.42
N PRO A 52 -11.43 -14.87 3.44
CA PRO A 52 -10.64 -15.34 4.57
C PRO A 52 -9.57 -16.30 4.03
N ALA A 53 -8.31 -16.05 4.40
CA ALA A 53 -7.16 -16.86 3.96
C ALA A 53 -7.27 -18.34 4.39
N VAL A 54 -8.19 -18.63 5.32
CA VAL A 54 -8.50 -19.98 5.77
C VAL A 54 -10.02 -20.14 5.82
N PRO A 55 -10.60 -21.23 5.27
CA PRO A 55 -12.02 -21.50 5.40
C PRO A 55 -12.39 -21.68 6.87
N VAL A 56 -13.23 -20.79 7.40
CA VAL A 56 -13.77 -20.90 8.77
C VAL A 56 -14.73 -22.08 8.80
N ARG A 57 -14.34 -23.17 9.47
CA ARG A 57 -15.26 -24.26 9.80
C ARG A 57 -16.09 -23.83 11.01
N THR A 58 -17.30 -23.34 10.76
CA THR A 58 -18.28 -23.10 11.84
C THR A 58 -18.69 -24.45 12.42
N ARG A 59 -17.98 -24.94 13.44
CA ARG A 59 -18.54 -25.97 14.31
C ARG A 59 -19.52 -25.29 15.25
N LEU A 60 -20.80 -25.35 14.87
CA LEU A 60 -21.90 -25.25 15.82
C LEU A 60 -21.77 -26.46 16.75
N PHE A 61 -21.10 -26.31 17.90
CA PHE A 61 -21.28 -27.26 18.99
C PHE A 61 -22.42 -26.73 19.85
N MET A 62 -23.56 -27.39 19.71
CA MET A 62 -24.80 -27.12 20.43
C MET A 62 -24.66 -27.41 21.93
N SER A 63 -25.40 -26.62 22.71
CA SER A 63 -26.22 -26.97 23.88
C SER A 63 -25.79 -28.17 24.74
N SER A 64 -25.61 -27.94 26.05
CA SER A 64 -26.20 -28.79 27.10
C SER A 64 -25.91 -28.24 28.50
N VAL A 65 -27.00 -27.86 29.19
CA VAL A 65 -27.27 -27.89 30.64
C VAL A 65 -26.52 -26.92 31.56
#